data_AF-A0AAV4G4M0-F1
#
_entry.id   AF-A0AAV4G4M0-F1
#
_cell.length_a   1.000
_cell.length_b   1.000
_cell.length_c   1.000
_cell.angle_alpha   90.00
_cell.angle_beta   90.00
_cell.angle_gamma   90.00
#
_symmetry.space_group_name_H-M   'P 1'
#
loop_
_entity.id
_entity.type
_entity.pdbx_description
1 polymer ?
#
loop_
_entity_poly.entity_id
_entity_poly.type
_entity_poly.pdbx_seq_one_letter_code
_entity_poly.pdbx_strand_id
1 'polypeptide(L)'
;MSERLKRVLKDLVMQSQPAIAALSPSSGFFVSLNVMGPAVQHYRRHRPLTRQTAKVLIRVSVGMFLALLLLFLVVYTVILIYVDKHFNPPLLKSPNSYKKLKLKGRLAAAISPKNVGYYEVLPLSNEALAILNDGTFGANGDIFDANGHRKQVWNPSKYYTVNETLPQCRYQTLFRILISSAPEHFERRQAIRGTWCDPSNFSEVSEKAWRCVFLVGQTQNSNHSSLLKAEKARHQDVLLGNYLDTYRNLTLKVIPGIAWSVNHCPCSYLLKTDDDCFVNAGLLYHTFLQNKKSHATGLFVGNLVSERSRLKVMRSLRNRWAVSYKDYPGKYYPPYASGMGYILSTDVAQQLVTESNFVQPFSVDDAYVGIIMSRLPVTLTDSKRFQLTASGLSLCNYRYVFVVHEVEWEEQQLLSEKSREARSKCKPSTSGWS
;
A
#
# COMPACT_ATOMS: atom_id res chain seq x y z
N MET A 1 42.56 12.10 -30.24
CA MET A 1 42.82 10.98 -29.30
C MET A 1 44.15 10.34 -29.71
N SER A 2 45.21 10.44 -28.90
CA SER A 2 46.58 10.18 -29.36
C SER A 2 46.98 8.70 -29.32
N GLU A 3 47.90 8.31 -30.21
CA GLU A 3 48.50 6.96 -30.38
C GLU A 3 49.18 6.39 -29.11
N ARG A 4 49.26 7.15 -28.02
CA ARG A 4 49.66 6.64 -26.70
C ARG A 4 48.56 5.82 -26.02
N LEU A 5 47.29 6.13 -26.25
CA LEU A 5 46.17 5.43 -25.61
C LEU A 5 45.94 4.02 -26.21
N LYS A 6 46.25 3.85 -27.50
CA LYS A 6 46.15 2.55 -28.20
C LYS A 6 47.22 1.55 -27.76
N ARG A 7 48.39 2.01 -27.31
CA ARG A 7 49.46 1.16 -26.78
C ARG A 7 49.14 0.61 -25.38
N VAL A 8 48.61 1.46 -24.49
CA VAL A 8 48.22 1.07 -23.13
C VAL A 8 47.08 0.03 -23.13
N LEU A 9 46.14 0.15 -24.07
CA LEU A 9 45.05 -0.81 -24.22
C LEU A 9 45.47 -2.15 -24.83
N LYS A 10 46.59 -2.21 -25.56
CA LYS A 10 47.11 -3.45 -26.17
C LYS A 10 47.89 -4.29 -25.16
N ASP A 11 48.53 -3.66 -24.18
CA ASP A 11 49.29 -4.33 -23.12
C ASP A 11 48.39 -4.89 -21.99
N LEU A 12 47.23 -4.26 -21.73
CA LEU A 12 46.28 -4.74 -20.72
C LEU A 12 45.43 -5.94 -21.18
N VAL A 13 45.34 -6.19 -22.49
CA VAL A 13 44.56 -7.29 -23.07
C VAL A 13 45.39 -8.58 -23.21
N MET A 14 46.72 -8.52 -23.04
CA MET A 14 47.63 -9.66 -23.27
C MET A 14 48.04 -10.45 -22.02
N GLN A 15 47.52 -10.18 -20.82
CA GLN A 15 48.02 -10.82 -19.58
C GLN A 15 47.04 -11.71 -18.79
N SER A 16 45.85 -12.06 -19.30
CA SER A 16 45.10 -13.14 -18.63
C SER A 16 44.05 -13.79 -19.52
N GLN A 17 44.41 -14.88 -20.18
CA GLN A 17 43.69 -16.18 -20.30
C GLN A 17 44.58 -17.15 -21.12
N PRO A 18 44.68 -18.47 -20.80
CA PRO A 18 43.56 -19.44 -20.89
C PRO A 18 43.40 -20.33 -19.63
N ALA A 19 42.16 -20.70 -19.24
CA ALA A 19 41.43 -21.96 -19.51
C ALA A 19 42.12 -23.23 -18.94
N ILE A 20 41.48 -24.09 -18.12
CA ILE A 20 40.51 -25.12 -18.55
C ILE A 20 39.88 -25.82 -17.30
N ALA A 21 38.61 -26.21 -17.48
CA ALA A 21 37.88 -27.38 -16.93
C ALA A 21 37.23 -27.42 -15.52
N ALA A 22 35.95 -27.77 -15.60
CA ALA A 22 35.24 -28.82 -14.86
C ALA A 22 34.35 -28.45 -13.66
N LEU A 23 33.05 -28.72 -13.89
CA LEU A 23 32.06 -29.35 -12.99
C LEU A 23 31.43 -28.52 -11.85
N SER A 24 30.09 -28.48 -11.93
CA SER A 24 29.09 -28.13 -10.91
C SER A 24 29.13 -29.04 -9.66
N PRO A 25 28.16 -28.97 -8.70
CA PRO A 25 27.38 -27.86 -8.13
C PRO A 25 27.47 -27.87 -6.58
N SER A 26 26.63 -27.06 -5.93
CA SER A 26 26.01 -27.30 -4.61
C SER A 26 26.56 -26.57 -3.36
N SER A 27 25.59 -25.90 -2.70
CA SER A 27 25.39 -25.78 -1.26
C SER A 27 26.45 -25.16 -0.33
N GLY A 28 25.98 -24.17 0.43
CA GLY A 28 26.24 -24.11 1.88
C GLY A 28 27.44 -23.26 2.31
N PHE A 29 27.24 -21.94 2.44
CA PHE A 29 28.16 -21.10 3.21
C PHE A 29 27.81 -21.17 4.70
N PHE A 30 28.64 -21.89 5.46
CA PHE A 30 28.85 -21.72 6.90
C PHE A 30 30.30 -22.15 7.24
N VAL A 31 31.21 -21.20 7.48
CA VAL A 31 32.45 -21.35 8.28
C VAL A 31 32.84 -19.91 8.70
N SER A 32 32.63 -19.47 9.94
CA SER A 32 33.38 -19.69 11.20
C SER A 32 34.83 -19.18 11.21
N LEU A 33 35.15 -18.49 12.31
CA LEU A 33 36.43 -17.90 12.69
C LEU A 33 37.58 -18.93 12.83
N ASN A 34 38.79 -18.36 12.85
CA ASN A 34 40.07 -18.88 13.35
C ASN A 34 41.04 -19.47 12.32
N VAL A 35 41.90 -18.61 11.77
CA VAL A 35 43.33 -18.94 11.60
C VAL A 35 44.14 -17.64 11.76
N MET A 36 44.68 -17.39 12.96
CA MET A 36 45.86 -16.52 13.11
C MET A 36 46.78 -17.08 14.18
N GLY A 37 47.93 -17.53 13.71
CA GLY A 37 49.13 -17.92 14.45
C GLY A 37 49.96 -18.83 13.55
N PRO A 38 51.30 -18.73 13.46
CA PRO A 38 52.23 -17.84 14.18
C PRO A 38 53.22 -17.09 13.26
N ALA A 39 53.36 -15.77 13.43
CA ALA A 39 54.53 -15.02 12.93
C ALA A 39 54.77 -13.78 13.80
N VAL A 40 54.95 -13.98 15.11
CA VAL A 40 55.49 -12.99 16.02
C VAL A 40 56.89 -13.45 16.39
N GLN A 41 57.90 -13.04 15.63
CA GLN A 41 59.30 -12.89 16.08
C GLN A 41 60.20 -12.44 14.91
N HIS A 42 60.16 -11.15 14.59
CA HIS A 42 61.32 -10.33 14.19
C HIS A 42 60.87 -9.05 13.49
N TYR A 43 60.72 -7.96 14.25
CA TYR A 43 61.30 -6.65 13.92
C TYR A 43 60.93 -5.63 15.02
N ARG A 44 61.84 -5.43 15.97
CA ARG A 44 61.86 -4.25 16.84
C ARG A 44 63.03 -3.40 16.37
N ARG A 45 62.76 -2.22 15.79
CA ARG A 45 63.58 -1.00 15.84
C ARG A 45 63.10 0.00 14.79
N HIS A 46 62.15 0.88 15.12
CA HIS A 46 62.04 2.19 14.47
C HIS A 46 61.97 3.25 15.58
N ARG A 47 62.82 4.28 15.49
CA ARG A 47 62.90 5.37 16.45
C ARG A 47 61.58 6.16 16.46
N PRO A 48 61.12 6.67 17.62
CA PRO A 48 59.90 7.48 17.67
C PRO A 48 60.09 8.78 16.87
N LEU A 49 59.14 9.11 15.98
CA LEU A 49 59.12 10.40 15.29
C LEU A 49 59.04 11.53 16.32
N THR A 50 59.91 12.53 16.19
CA THR A 50 59.91 13.71 17.05
C THR A 50 58.58 14.46 16.92
N ARG A 51 58.12 15.09 18.01
CA ARG A 51 56.83 15.83 18.06
C ARG A 51 56.67 16.86 16.92
N GLN A 52 57.76 17.41 16.39
CA GLN A 52 57.75 18.33 15.25
C GLN A 52 57.45 17.61 13.93
N THR A 53 58.06 16.45 13.66
CA THR A 53 57.84 15.71 12.41
C THR A 53 56.42 15.14 12.33
N ALA A 54 55.85 14.68 13.45
CA ALA A 54 54.45 14.27 13.53
C ALA A 54 53.46 15.43 13.25
N LYS A 55 53.72 16.64 13.79
CA LYS A 55 52.89 17.82 13.53
C LYS A 55 52.93 18.27 12.06
N VAL A 56 54.09 18.17 11.41
CA VAL A 56 54.24 18.49 9.98
C VAL A 56 53.48 17.47 9.13
N LEU A 57 53.62 16.17 9.40
CA LEU A 57 52.89 15.12 8.68
C LEU A 57 51.37 15.26 8.81
N ILE A 58 50.85 15.58 10.00
CA ILE A 58 49.41 15.81 10.21
C ILE A 58 48.93 17.06 9.47
N ARG A 59 49.71 18.15 9.45
CA ARG A 59 49.34 19.35 8.69
C ARG A 59 49.32 19.11 7.18
N VAL A 60 50.28 18.35 6.66
CA VAL A 60 50.34 17.98 5.24
C VAL A 60 49.18 17.04 4.87
N SER A 61 48.83 16.08 5.72
CA SER A 61 47.72 15.16 5.44
C SER A 61 46.35 15.84 5.49
N VAL A 62 46.13 16.76 6.44
CA VAL A 62 44.90 17.57 6.52
C VAL A 62 44.81 18.53 5.35
N GLY A 63 45.92 19.20 4.98
CA GLY A 63 45.95 20.10 3.83
C GLY A 63 45.65 19.38 2.51
N MET A 64 46.20 18.19 2.32
CA MET A 64 45.94 17.36 1.15
C MET A 64 44.49 16.85 1.12
N PHE A 65 43.92 16.47 2.27
CA PHE A 65 42.51 16.08 2.35
C PHE A 65 41.57 17.25 2.02
N LEU A 66 41.85 18.45 2.55
CA LEU A 66 41.07 19.65 2.25
C LEU A 66 41.18 20.04 0.77
N ALA A 67 42.35 19.91 0.15
CA ALA A 67 42.54 20.15 -1.28
C ALA A 67 41.75 19.16 -2.15
N LEU A 68 41.74 17.87 -1.78
CA LEU A 68 40.96 16.85 -2.48
C LEU A 68 39.44 17.07 -2.32
N LEU A 69 38.99 17.50 -1.14
CA LEU A 69 37.59 17.85 -0.90
C LEU A 69 37.16 19.07 -1.73
N LEU A 70 38.00 20.10 -1.80
CA LEU A 70 37.76 21.28 -2.64
C LEU A 70 37.69 20.90 -4.12
N LEU A 71 38.63 20.09 -4.60
CA LEU A 71 38.62 19.58 -5.98
C LEU A 71 37.33 18.80 -6.28
N PHE A 72 36.90 17.92 -5.36
CA PHE A 72 35.65 17.19 -5.50
C PHE A 72 34.44 18.11 -5.59
N LEU A 73 34.35 19.15 -4.73
CA LEU A 73 33.25 20.11 -4.76
C LEU A 73 33.22 20.93 -6.05
N VAL A 74 34.38 21.34 -6.58
CA VAL A 74 34.47 22.03 -7.88
C VAL A 74 34.01 21.12 -9.01
N VAL A 75 34.51 19.88 -9.07
CA VAL A 75 34.09 18.92 -10.10
C VAL A 75 32.59 18.61 -10.00
N TYR A 76 32.08 18.40 -8.78
CA TYR A 76 30.67 18.13 -8.54
C TYR A 76 29.78 19.30 -8.96
N THR A 77 30.15 20.55 -8.64
CA THR A 77 29.40 21.74 -9.07
C THR A 77 29.43 21.95 -10.58
N VAL A 78 30.57 21.72 -11.23
CA VAL A 78 30.66 21.74 -12.71
C VAL A 78 29.77 20.67 -13.33
N ILE A 79 29.72 19.46 -12.76
CA ILE A 79 28.80 18.41 -13.21
C ILE A 79 27.34 18.83 -13.02
N LEU A 80 26.97 19.43 -11.88
CA LEU A 80 25.61 19.92 -11.66
C LEU A 80 25.23 21.01 -12.66
N ILE A 81 26.12 21.97 -12.93
CA ILE A 81 25.88 23.02 -13.93
C ILE A 81 25.77 22.41 -15.34
N TYR A 82 26.62 21.44 -15.68
CA TYR A 82 26.56 20.73 -16.95
C TYR A 82 25.24 19.95 -17.08
N VAL A 83 24.83 19.25 -16.02
CA VAL A 83 23.58 18.48 -15.99
C VAL A 83 22.38 19.40 -16.09
N ASP A 84 22.35 20.51 -15.35
CA ASP A 84 21.25 21.47 -15.42
C ASP A 84 21.16 22.10 -16.82
N LYS A 85 22.28 22.53 -17.39
CA LYS A 85 22.33 23.15 -18.72
C LYS A 85 22.00 22.18 -19.87
N HIS A 86 22.35 20.90 -19.76
CA HIS A 86 22.13 19.91 -20.82
C HIS A 86 20.89 19.03 -20.64
N PHE A 87 20.36 18.90 -19.42
CA PHE A 87 19.21 18.04 -19.14
C PHE A 87 17.98 18.79 -18.61
N ASN A 88 18.08 20.08 -18.25
CA ASN A 88 16.95 20.94 -17.87
C ASN A 88 16.96 22.28 -18.65
N PRO A 89 16.46 22.34 -19.89
CA PRO A 89 16.25 23.63 -20.54
C PRO A 89 15.15 24.44 -19.80
N PRO A 90 15.20 25.79 -19.84
CA PRO A 90 14.16 26.63 -19.25
C PRO A 90 12.81 26.35 -19.94
N LEU A 91 11.79 26.11 -19.11
CA LEU A 91 10.45 25.68 -19.51
C LEU A 91 9.75 26.69 -20.42
N LEU A 92 9.59 26.35 -21.70
CA LEU A 92 8.61 26.93 -22.60
C LEU A 92 7.62 25.83 -23.08
N LYS A 93 6.36 26.01 -22.64
CA LYS A 93 5.06 25.54 -23.18
C LYS A 93 5.02 24.21 -24.00
N SER A 94 4.44 23.18 -23.37
CA SER A 94 3.45 22.15 -23.82
C SER A 94 3.16 21.91 -25.34
N PRO A 95 2.61 20.74 -25.78
CA PRO A 95 2.66 19.34 -25.31
C PRO A 95 3.00 18.32 -26.44
N ASN A 96 3.40 17.11 -26.01
CA ASN A 96 3.16 15.79 -26.62
C ASN A 96 4.41 14.91 -26.76
N SER A 97 4.22 13.66 -26.30
CA SER A 97 5.00 12.46 -26.60
C SER A 97 6.47 12.48 -26.18
N TYR A 98 6.84 11.65 -25.19
CA TYR A 98 7.41 10.34 -25.43
C TYR A 98 7.91 9.70 -24.13
N LYS A 99 7.60 8.41 -24.01
CA LYS A 99 8.24 7.35 -23.23
C LYS A 99 9.53 7.76 -22.49
N LYS A 100 9.54 7.59 -21.17
CA LYS A 100 10.79 7.48 -20.40
C LYS A 100 10.86 6.09 -19.75
N LEU A 101 11.70 5.25 -20.34
CA LEU A 101 12.31 4.10 -19.67
C LEU A 101 12.97 4.61 -18.37
N LYS A 102 12.57 4.10 -17.21
CA LYS A 102 13.31 4.32 -15.96
C LYS A 102 14.00 3.03 -15.53
N LEU A 103 15.33 3.10 -15.57
CA LEU A 103 16.25 2.17 -14.95
C LEU A 103 15.93 2.05 -13.46
N LYS A 104 15.83 0.82 -12.96
CA LYS A 104 15.72 0.50 -11.53
C LYS A 104 16.88 1.11 -10.76
N GLY A 105 16.55 1.87 -9.72
CA GLY A 105 17.49 2.37 -8.72
C GLY A 105 16.79 2.47 -7.36
N ARG A 106 16.88 1.39 -6.57
CA ARG A 106 16.68 1.45 -5.13
C ARG A 106 17.72 2.43 -4.57
N LEU A 107 17.29 3.62 -4.13
CA LEU A 107 17.83 4.42 -3.01
C LEU A 107 17.16 5.80 -3.05
N ALA A 108 16.15 6.02 -2.19
CA ALA A 108 15.81 7.33 -1.61
C ALA A 108 14.60 7.20 -0.67
N ALA A 109 14.78 6.50 0.45
CA ALA A 109 13.97 6.72 1.65
C ALA A 109 14.92 7.21 2.75
N ALA A 110 15.45 8.41 2.55
CA ALA A 110 16.21 9.15 3.54
C ALA A 110 15.83 10.63 3.42
N ILE A 111 14.60 10.95 3.84
CA ILE A 111 14.25 12.32 4.17
C ILE A 111 14.51 12.49 5.67
N SER A 112 15.34 13.49 5.94
CA SER A 112 15.78 13.97 7.25
C SER A 112 14.63 14.11 8.28
N PRO A 113 14.83 13.73 9.55
CA PRO A 113 13.86 13.88 10.62
C PRO A 113 13.91 15.31 11.17
N LYS A 114 13.35 16.27 10.43
CA LYS A 114 13.11 17.62 10.93
C LYS A 114 11.76 18.12 10.42
N ASN A 115 10.70 17.52 10.99
CA ASN A 115 9.35 18.08 11.17
C ASN A 115 8.46 16.94 11.70
N VAL A 116 8.83 16.40 12.87
CA VAL A 116 7.85 15.67 13.70
C VAL A 116 7.01 16.74 14.37
N GLY A 117 6.02 17.25 13.63
CA GLY A 117 4.93 17.98 14.24
C GLY A 117 4.28 17.07 15.27
N TYR A 118 4.19 17.53 16.52
CA TYR A 118 3.29 16.96 17.49
C TYR A 118 1.88 17.15 16.94
N TYR A 119 1.34 16.15 16.25
CA TYR A 119 -0.06 16.15 15.89
C TYR A 119 -0.83 15.62 17.09
N GLU A 120 -1.66 16.50 17.67
CA GLU A 120 -2.58 16.15 18.74
C GLU A 120 -3.30 14.84 18.38
N VAL A 121 -3.12 13.86 19.27
CA VAL A 121 -4.00 12.70 19.35
C VAL A 121 -5.40 13.28 19.49
N LEU A 122 -6.32 12.94 18.57
CA LEU A 122 -7.73 13.30 18.69
C LEU A 122 -8.17 13.07 20.14
N PRO A 123 -8.47 14.13 20.91
CA PRO A 123 -9.06 13.93 22.21
C PRO A 123 -10.42 13.30 21.92
N LEU A 124 -10.62 12.11 22.48
CA LEU A 124 -11.94 11.53 22.59
C LEU A 124 -12.87 12.61 23.17
N SER A 125 -14.07 12.75 22.61
CA SER A 125 -15.08 13.64 23.20
C SER A 125 -15.23 13.28 24.68
N ASN A 126 -15.55 14.26 25.53
CA ASN A 126 -15.68 14.04 26.98
C ASN A 126 -16.64 12.88 27.32
N GLU A 127 -17.55 12.52 26.40
CA GLU A 127 -18.41 11.34 26.49
C GLU A 127 -17.62 10.02 26.43
N ALA A 128 -16.60 9.90 25.59
CA ALA A 128 -15.78 8.69 25.48
C ALA A 128 -14.70 8.57 26.57
N LEU A 129 -14.40 9.65 27.29
CA LEU A 129 -13.69 9.60 28.57
C LEU A 129 -14.59 9.16 29.72
N ALA A 130 -15.86 9.56 29.73
CA ALA A 130 -16.85 9.05 30.68
C ALA A 130 -17.13 7.55 30.50
N ILE A 131 -17.11 7.04 29.26
CA ILE A 131 -17.29 5.61 28.94
C ILE A 131 -16.21 4.70 29.58
N LEU A 132 -14.99 5.19 29.77
CA LEU A 132 -13.92 4.43 30.43
C LEU A 132 -14.13 4.27 31.94
N ASN A 133 -14.90 5.15 32.57
CA ASN A 133 -15.12 5.17 34.01
C ASN A 133 -16.41 4.46 34.45
N ASP A 134 -17.26 4.02 33.52
CA ASP A 134 -18.63 3.55 33.79
C ASP A 134 -18.95 2.16 33.17
N GLY A 135 -17.97 1.48 32.58
CA GLY A 135 -18.18 0.18 31.91
C GLY A 135 -17.06 -0.81 32.16
N THR A 136 -17.42 -2.08 32.35
CA THR A 136 -16.45 -3.17 32.38
C THR A 136 -15.99 -3.49 30.95
N PHE A 137 -14.69 -3.40 30.71
CA PHE A 137 -14.10 -3.78 29.42
C PHE A 137 -14.19 -5.30 29.26
N GLY A 138 -15.01 -5.79 28.33
CA GLY A 138 -15.06 -7.21 28.01
C GLY A 138 -13.76 -7.67 27.35
N ALA A 139 -13.39 -8.94 27.54
CA ALA A 139 -12.18 -9.55 26.96
C ALA A 139 -12.07 -9.40 25.43
N ASN A 140 -13.19 -9.12 24.75
CA ASN A 140 -13.27 -8.97 23.30
C ASN A 140 -13.32 -7.50 22.83
N GLY A 141 -13.35 -6.52 23.73
CA GLY A 141 -13.53 -5.09 23.40
C GLY A 141 -14.98 -4.62 23.32
N ASP A 142 -15.93 -5.41 23.84
CA ASP A 142 -17.29 -4.93 24.12
C ASP A 142 -17.27 -3.99 25.33
N ILE A 143 -18.12 -2.98 25.26
CA ILE A 143 -18.45 -2.13 26.40
C ILE A 143 -19.85 -2.53 26.84
N PHE A 144 -20.00 -2.91 28.11
CA PHE A 144 -21.30 -3.21 28.69
C PHE A 144 -21.81 -2.00 29.46
N ASP A 145 -23.13 -1.79 29.46
CA ASP A 145 -23.78 -0.83 30.34
C ASP A 145 -23.90 -1.40 31.77
N ALA A 146 -24.36 -0.57 32.71
CA ALA A 146 -24.53 -0.95 34.11
C ALA A 146 -25.49 -2.14 34.32
N ASN A 147 -26.33 -2.46 33.32
CA ASN A 147 -27.30 -3.56 33.35
C ASN A 147 -26.75 -4.84 32.67
N GLY A 148 -25.50 -4.81 32.18
CA GLY A 148 -24.88 -5.94 31.48
C GLY A 148 -25.31 -6.09 30.01
N HIS A 149 -26.00 -5.10 29.43
CA HIS A 149 -26.27 -5.07 28.00
C HIS A 149 -25.09 -4.50 27.23
N ARG A 150 -24.93 -4.94 25.97
CA ARG A 150 -23.91 -4.39 25.09
C ARG A 150 -24.25 -2.93 24.78
N LYS A 151 -23.35 -2.03 25.13
CA LYS A 151 -23.47 -0.59 24.88
C LYS A 151 -23.05 -0.30 23.44
N GLN A 152 -23.93 0.36 22.69
CA GLN A 152 -23.55 0.94 21.41
C GLN A 152 -22.52 2.06 21.64
N VAL A 153 -21.32 1.91 21.08
CA VAL A 153 -20.20 2.85 21.26
C VAL A 153 -20.08 3.86 20.12
N TRP A 154 -20.63 3.54 18.95
CA TRP A 154 -20.73 4.45 17.80
C TRP A 154 -21.80 3.99 16.80
N ASN A 155 -22.07 4.81 15.79
CA ASN A 155 -22.99 4.49 14.71
C ASN A 155 -22.38 4.89 13.34
N PRO A 156 -21.97 3.92 12.50
CA PRO A 156 -21.37 4.21 11.19
C PRO A 156 -22.25 5.07 10.28
N SER A 157 -23.58 4.98 10.41
CA SER A 157 -24.51 5.74 9.55
C SER A 157 -24.48 7.25 9.80
N LYS A 158 -23.87 7.71 10.89
CA LYS A 158 -23.67 9.15 11.17
C LYS A 158 -22.46 9.75 10.45
N TYR A 159 -21.62 8.93 9.81
CA TYR A 159 -20.32 9.33 9.26
C TYR A 159 -20.29 9.48 7.74
N TYR A 160 -21.43 9.36 7.05
CA TYR A 160 -21.59 9.86 5.69
C TYR A 160 -22.64 10.97 5.66
N THR A 161 -22.42 12.00 4.85
CA THR A 161 -23.24 13.21 4.89
C THR A 161 -24.58 12.97 4.20
N VAL A 162 -25.64 12.77 4.99
CA VAL A 162 -27.02 12.60 4.48
C VAL A 162 -27.55 13.89 3.81
N ASN A 163 -27.02 15.06 4.21
CA ASN A 163 -27.38 16.36 3.64
C ASN A 163 -26.67 16.68 2.31
N GLU A 164 -25.76 15.81 1.86
CA GLU A 164 -25.13 15.90 0.54
C GLU A 164 -25.76 14.90 -0.43
N THR A 165 -25.58 15.15 -1.72
CA THR A 165 -26.03 14.22 -2.76
C THR A 165 -25.27 12.89 -2.66
N LEU A 166 -25.91 11.88 -2.07
CA LEU A 166 -25.36 10.53 -2.03
C LEU A 166 -25.22 9.95 -3.45
N PRO A 167 -24.23 9.07 -3.70
CA PRO A 167 -24.15 8.34 -4.96
C PRO A 167 -25.48 7.63 -5.25
N GLN A 168 -25.97 7.75 -6.48
CA GLN A 168 -27.31 7.25 -6.83
C GLN A 168 -27.25 5.81 -7.35
N CYS A 169 -28.22 5.00 -6.94
CA CYS A 169 -28.33 3.59 -7.32
C CYS A 169 -29.39 3.40 -8.38
N ARG A 170 -29.03 3.80 -9.60
CA ARG A 170 -29.92 3.81 -10.78
C ARG A 170 -30.46 2.41 -11.15
N TYR A 171 -29.75 1.36 -10.77
CA TYR A 171 -30.09 -0.03 -11.06
C TYR A 171 -29.47 -0.96 -10.01
N GLN A 172 -30.09 -2.14 -9.84
CA GLN A 172 -29.52 -3.18 -9.00
C GLN A 172 -28.32 -3.83 -9.70
N THR A 173 -27.14 -3.72 -9.09
CA THR A 173 -25.89 -4.30 -9.58
C THR A 173 -25.65 -5.67 -8.95
N LEU A 174 -24.95 -6.57 -9.65
CA LEU A 174 -24.50 -7.84 -9.06
C LEU A 174 -23.55 -7.58 -7.89
N PHE A 175 -22.58 -6.68 -8.08
CA PHE A 175 -21.66 -6.29 -7.02
C PHE A 175 -21.30 -4.82 -7.07
N ARG A 176 -20.84 -4.28 -5.94
CA ARG A 176 -20.31 -2.92 -5.84
C ARG A 176 -18.85 -2.96 -5.40
N ILE A 177 -18.04 -2.08 -5.97
CA ILE A 177 -16.65 -1.89 -5.57
C ILE A 177 -16.55 -0.60 -4.76
N LEU A 178 -16.27 -0.73 -3.46
CA LEU A 178 -16.01 0.40 -2.56
C LEU A 178 -14.50 0.63 -2.52
N ILE A 179 -14.07 1.83 -2.91
CA ILE A 179 -12.66 2.15 -3.12
C ILE A 179 -12.25 3.24 -2.13
N SER A 180 -11.39 2.92 -1.17
CA SER A 180 -10.82 3.94 -0.28
C SER A 180 -9.90 4.87 -1.08
N SER A 181 -10.18 6.17 -1.07
CA SER A 181 -9.36 7.18 -1.77
C SER A 181 -9.18 8.43 -0.92
N ALA A 182 -8.31 9.36 -1.31
CA ALA A 182 -8.05 10.62 -0.60
C ALA A 182 -8.41 11.83 -1.46
N PRO A 183 -8.76 13.00 -0.88
CA PRO A 183 -9.20 14.18 -1.64
C PRO A 183 -8.27 14.56 -2.80
N GLU A 184 -6.96 14.51 -2.57
CA GLU A 184 -5.88 14.80 -3.53
C GLU A 184 -5.70 13.76 -4.64
N HIS A 185 -6.27 12.56 -4.54
CA HIS A 185 -6.04 11.46 -5.48
C HIS A 185 -6.98 11.49 -6.70
N PHE A 186 -7.20 12.66 -7.29
CA PHE A 186 -8.08 12.80 -8.45
C PHE A 186 -7.64 11.92 -9.64
N GLU A 187 -6.33 11.91 -9.95
CA GLU A 187 -5.74 11.17 -11.05
C GLU A 187 -5.92 9.65 -10.87
N ARG A 188 -5.78 9.15 -9.63
CA ARG A 188 -6.03 7.74 -9.31
C ARG A 188 -7.48 7.36 -9.58
N ARG A 189 -8.43 8.14 -9.06
CA ARG A 189 -9.86 7.91 -9.31
C ARG A 189 -10.19 7.98 -10.79
N GLN A 190 -9.63 8.95 -11.52
CA GLN A 190 -9.86 9.11 -12.95
C GLN A 190 -9.30 7.94 -13.77
N ALA A 191 -8.11 7.44 -13.44
CA ALA A 191 -7.54 6.25 -14.09
C ALA A 191 -8.39 5.00 -13.84
N ILE A 192 -8.88 4.82 -12.60
CA ILE A 192 -9.77 3.72 -12.24
C ILE A 192 -11.10 3.80 -13.03
N ARG A 193 -11.72 4.98 -13.11
CA ARG A 193 -12.94 5.22 -13.92
C ARG A 193 -12.73 4.82 -15.38
N GLY A 194 -11.60 5.22 -15.97
CA GLY A 194 -11.28 4.93 -17.37
C GLY A 194 -10.88 3.48 -17.66
N THR A 195 -10.75 2.63 -16.63
CA THR A 195 -10.25 1.25 -16.76
C THR A 195 -11.26 0.23 -16.24
N TRP A 196 -10.97 -0.42 -15.12
CA TRP A 196 -11.72 -1.57 -14.62
C TRP A 196 -13.03 -1.19 -13.93
N CYS A 197 -13.24 0.09 -13.66
CA CYS A 197 -14.48 0.55 -13.03
C CYS A 197 -15.68 0.58 -13.98
N ASP A 198 -15.44 0.83 -15.27
CA ASP A 198 -16.50 0.87 -16.29
C ASP A 198 -16.76 -0.54 -16.85
N PRO A 199 -17.96 -1.12 -16.62
CA PRO A 199 -18.30 -2.43 -17.17
C PRO A 199 -18.36 -2.45 -18.70
N SER A 200 -18.57 -1.30 -19.37
CA SER A 200 -18.63 -1.20 -20.83
C SER A 200 -17.30 -1.54 -21.52
N ASN A 201 -16.20 -1.48 -20.77
CA ASN A 201 -14.86 -1.89 -21.21
C ASN A 201 -14.68 -3.41 -21.33
N PHE A 202 -15.70 -4.22 -21.01
CA PHE A 202 -15.62 -5.68 -21.00
C PHE A 202 -16.69 -6.30 -21.91
N SER A 203 -16.25 -7.16 -22.83
CA SER A 203 -17.13 -7.91 -23.72
C SER A 203 -18.07 -8.83 -22.92
N GLU A 204 -19.34 -8.94 -23.35
CA GLU A 204 -20.35 -9.82 -22.74
C GLU A 204 -20.69 -9.48 -21.28
N VAL A 205 -20.40 -8.24 -20.86
CA VAL A 205 -20.76 -7.71 -19.55
C VAL A 205 -21.84 -6.65 -19.74
N SER A 206 -22.91 -6.74 -18.94
CA SER A 206 -23.90 -5.67 -18.89
C SER A 206 -23.30 -4.43 -18.24
N GLU A 207 -23.60 -3.24 -18.76
CA GLU A 207 -23.28 -1.95 -18.10
C GLU A 207 -23.84 -1.82 -16.68
N LYS A 208 -24.78 -2.71 -16.32
CA LYS A 208 -25.38 -2.80 -14.99
C LYS A 208 -24.73 -3.84 -14.06
N ALA A 209 -23.65 -4.50 -14.50
CA ALA A 209 -23.03 -5.60 -13.78
C ALA A 209 -22.44 -5.16 -12.43
N TRP A 210 -21.68 -4.06 -12.41
CA TRP A 210 -21.16 -3.45 -11.18
C TRP A 210 -21.09 -1.93 -11.28
N ARG A 211 -20.79 -1.30 -10.15
CA ARG A 211 -20.49 0.12 -10.05
C ARG A 211 -19.41 0.33 -9.01
N CYS A 212 -18.52 1.29 -9.21
CA CYS A 212 -17.61 1.72 -8.16
C CYS A 212 -18.14 2.93 -7.41
N VAL A 213 -17.74 3.03 -6.15
CA VAL A 213 -17.96 4.21 -5.32
C VAL A 213 -16.67 4.51 -4.59
N PHE A 214 -16.17 5.73 -4.73
CA PHE A 214 -14.99 6.21 -4.03
C PHE A 214 -15.38 6.74 -2.66
N LEU A 215 -14.75 6.19 -1.61
CA LEU A 215 -14.91 6.59 -0.23
C LEU A 215 -13.85 7.65 0.09
N VAL A 216 -14.28 8.89 0.34
CA VAL A 216 -13.39 10.02 0.57
C VAL A 216 -13.89 10.81 1.79
N GLY A 217 -12.99 11.27 2.66
CA GLY A 217 -13.33 12.15 3.78
C GLY A 217 -13.16 13.63 3.45
N GLN A 218 -13.35 14.49 4.44
CA GLN A 218 -13.12 15.93 4.33
C GLN A 218 -11.64 16.26 4.41
N THR A 219 -11.25 17.40 3.82
CA THR A 219 -9.89 17.94 3.91
C THR A 219 -9.92 19.38 4.39
N GLN A 220 -8.88 19.80 5.12
CA GLN A 220 -8.67 21.19 5.50
C GLN A 220 -8.09 22.02 4.35
N ASN A 221 -7.57 21.38 3.30
CA ASN A 221 -7.07 22.08 2.11
C ASN A 221 -8.26 22.54 1.25
N SER A 222 -8.49 23.86 1.21
CA SER A 222 -9.62 24.47 0.49
C SER A 222 -9.61 24.20 -1.02
N ASN A 223 -8.43 24.07 -1.62
CA ASN A 223 -8.29 23.73 -3.05
C ASN A 223 -8.77 22.30 -3.31
N HIS A 224 -8.26 21.31 -2.55
CA HIS A 224 -8.69 19.92 -2.68
C HIS A 224 -10.18 19.76 -2.35
N SER A 225 -10.69 20.49 -1.36
CA SER A 225 -12.12 20.49 -1.03
C SER A 225 -12.99 20.98 -2.19
N SER A 226 -12.58 22.07 -2.86
CA SER A 226 -13.30 22.65 -3.99
C SER A 226 -13.28 21.73 -5.22
N LEU A 227 -12.10 21.15 -5.53
CA LEU A 227 -11.95 20.19 -6.62
C LEU A 227 -12.78 18.92 -6.39
N LEU A 228 -12.79 18.39 -5.15
CA LEU A 228 -13.57 17.22 -4.79
C LEU A 228 -15.08 17.47 -4.92
N LYS A 229 -15.57 18.66 -4.54
CA LYS A 229 -16.97 19.06 -4.74
C LYS A 229 -17.34 19.08 -6.22
N ALA A 230 -16.48 19.65 -7.06
CA ALA A 230 -16.69 19.69 -8.52
C ALA A 230 -16.68 18.29 -9.15
N GLU A 231 -15.74 17.44 -8.73
CA GLU A 231 -15.67 16.05 -9.15
C GLU A 231 -16.92 15.26 -8.74
N LYS A 232 -17.34 15.36 -7.48
CA LYS A 232 -18.53 14.68 -6.95
C LYS A 232 -19.78 15.07 -7.73
N ALA A 233 -19.96 16.36 -8.02
CA ALA A 233 -21.08 16.85 -8.82
C ALA A 233 -21.07 16.28 -10.25
N ARG A 234 -19.88 16.15 -10.86
CA ARG A 234 -19.72 15.63 -12.22
C ARG A 234 -19.95 14.11 -12.32
N HIS A 235 -19.34 13.32 -11.45
CA HIS A 235 -19.26 11.87 -11.60
C HIS A 235 -20.31 11.10 -10.79
N GLN A 236 -20.87 11.70 -9.72
CA GLN A 236 -21.90 11.09 -8.87
C GLN A 236 -21.52 9.70 -8.32
N ASP A 237 -20.23 9.46 -8.11
CA ASP A 237 -19.64 8.19 -7.63
C ASP A 237 -18.74 8.37 -6.40
N VAL A 238 -18.75 9.55 -5.79
CA VAL A 238 -18.00 9.87 -4.56
C VAL A 238 -18.95 9.89 -3.37
N LEU A 239 -18.73 8.99 -2.41
CA LEU A 239 -19.32 9.06 -1.09
C LEU A 239 -18.42 9.91 -0.19
N LEU A 240 -18.87 11.13 0.11
CA LEU A 240 -18.15 12.04 0.99
C LEU A 240 -18.54 11.76 2.45
N GLY A 241 -17.54 11.41 3.25
CA GLY A 241 -17.66 11.14 4.66
C GLY A 241 -17.63 12.40 5.52
N ASN A 242 -18.33 12.37 6.65
CA ASN A 242 -18.32 13.42 7.66
C ASN A 242 -17.22 13.19 8.71
N TYR A 243 -15.98 13.10 8.24
CA TYR A 243 -14.77 12.94 9.05
C TYR A 243 -13.57 13.50 8.29
N LEU A 244 -12.53 13.92 9.00
CA LEU A 244 -11.28 14.35 8.36
C LEU A 244 -10.58 13.14 7.71
N ASP A 245 -10.21 13.26 6.45
CA ASP A 245 -9.53 12.21 5.71
C ASP A 245 -8.08 12.10 6.17
N THR A 246 -7.84 11.15 7.07
CA THR A 246 -6.52 10.84 7.60
C THR A 246 -6.37 9.33 7.71
N TYR A 247 -5.12 8.87 7.71
CA TYR A 247 -4.81 7.46 7.99
C TYR A 247 -5.42 6.98 9.32
N ARG A 248 -5.52 7.88 10.32
CA ARG A 248 -6.08 7.52 11.63
C ARG A 248 -7.59 7.27 11.59
N ASN A 249 -8.27 7.77 10.56
CA ASN A 249 -9.71 7.66 10.39
C ASN A 249 -10.13 6.63 9.33
N LEU A 250 -9.25 5.70 8.92
CA LEU A 250 -9.59 4.70 7.90
C LEU A 250 -10.82 3.86 8.26
N THR A 251 -10.99 3.46 9.52
CA THR A 251 -12.21 2.74 9.94
C THR A 251 -13.47 3.60 9.81
N LEU A 252 -13.37 4.90 10.08
CA LEU A 252 -14.45 5.86 9.83
C LEU A 252 -14.73 6.07 8.33
N LYS A 253 -13.81 5.65 7.45
CA LYS A 253 -14.04 5.65 6.00
C LYS A 253 -14.70 4.36 5.53
N VAL A 254 -14.13 3.22 5.92
CA VAL A 254 -14.53 1.91 5.38
C VAL A 254 -15.89 1.46 5.91
N ILE A 255 -16.09 1.47 7.23
CA ILE A 255 -17.33 0.93 7.82
C ILE A 255 -18.56 1.78 7.43
N PRO A 256 -18.50 3.13 7.47
CA PRO A 256 -19.58 3.96 6.95
C PRO A 256 -19.83 3.79 5.46
N GLY A 257 -18.80 3.55 4.65
CA GLY A 257 -18.95 3.21 3.22
C GLY A 257 -19.71 1.91 3.00
N ILE A 258 -19.40 0.87 3.77
CA ILE A 258 -20.13 -0.41 3.76
C ILE A 258 -21.58 -0.19 4.25
N ALA A 259 -21.77 0.56 5.34
CA ALA A 259 -23.08 0.88 5.90
C ALA A 259 -23.97 1.64 4.89
N TRP A 260 -23.43 2.65 4.21
CA TRP A 260 -24.13 3.34 3.14
C TRP A 260 -24.56 2.37 2.04
N SER A 261 -23.64 1.50 1.62
CA SER A 261 -23.86 0.55 0.53
C SER A 261 -24.99 -0.44 0.83
N VAL A 262 -25.04 -0.99 2.04
CA VAL A 262 -26.09 -1.96 2.44
C VAL A 262 -27.43 -1.26 2.71
N ASN A 263 -27.44 -0.05 3.27
CA ASN A 263 -28.67 0.65 3.66
C ASN A 263 -29.37 1.38 2.50
N HIS A 264 -28.62 1.95 1.56
CA HIS A 264 -29.19 2.81 0.52
C HIS A 264 -29.21 2.15 -0.86
N CYS A 265 -28.35 1.16 -1.06
CA CYS A 265 -28.00 0.71 -2.38
C CYS A 265 -27.71 -0.81 -2.44
N PRO A 266 -28.62 -1.69 -2.04
CA PRO A 266 -28.32 -3.11 -1.95
C PRO A 266 -27.83 -3.72 -3.28
N CYS A 267 -26.82 -4.57 -3.22
CA CYS A 267 -26.33 -5.43 -4.30
C CYS A 267 -26.16 -6.86 -3.76
N SER A 268 -25.71 -7.84 -4.56
CA SER A 268 -25.47 -9.20 -4.04
C SER A 268 -24.14 -9.32 -3.31
N TYR A 269 -23.11 -8.60 -3.78
CA TYR A 269 -21.77 -8.62 -3.19
C TYR A 269 -21.14 -7.24 -3.10
N LEU A 270 -20.22 -7.07 -2.16
CA LEU A 270 -19.35 -5.90 -2.02
C LEU A 270 -17.90 -6.34 -2.16
N LEU A 271 -17.11 -5.58 -2.92
CA LEU A 271 -15.66 -5.63 -2.90
C LEU A 271 -15.17 -4.34 -2.25
N LYS A 272 -14.48 -4.42 -1.12
CA LYS A 272 -13.67 -3.30 -0.59
C LYS A 272 -12.27 -3.41 -1.20
N THR A 273 -11.72 -2.29 -1.66
CA THR A 273 -10.31 -2.17 -2.05
C THR A 273 -9.84 -0.71 -1.88
N ASP A 274 -8.60 -0.42 -2.27
CA ASP A 274 -7.98 0.90 -2.14
C ASP A 274 -7.63 1.47 -3.53
N ASP A 275 -7.36 2.77 -3.64
CA ASP A 275 -7.14 3.46 -4.93
C ASP A 275 -5.76 3.21 -5.58
N ASP A 276 -4.89 2.47 -4.89
CA ASP A 276 -3.63 1.91 -5.37
C ASP A 276 -3.73 0.40 -5.65
N CYS A 277 -4.95 -0.10 -5.86
CA CYS A 277 -5.19 -1.46 -6.33
C CYS A 277 -5.65 -1.47 -7.80
N PHE A 278 -5.28 -2.52 -8.52
CA PHE A 278 -5.93 -2.94 -9.76
C PHE A 278 -6.93 -4.05 -9.46
N VAL A 279 -8.16 -3.91 -9.95
CA VAL A 279 -9.19 -4.96 -9.86
C VAL A 279 -9.46 -5.56 -11.23
N ASN A 280 -9.37 -6.88 -11.32
CA ASN A 280 -9.77 -7.61 -12.52
C ASN A 280 -11.30 -7.83 -12.54
N ALA A 281 -12.05 -6.73 -12.62
CA ALA A 281 -13.50 -6.71 -12.38
C ALA A 281 -14.28 -7.62 -13.33
N GLY A 282 -13.92 -7.64 -14.61
CA GLY A 282 -14.54 -8.57 -15.55
C GLY A 282 -14.27 -10.05 -15.21
N LEU A 283 -13.06 -10.40 -14.73
CA LEU A 283 -12.75 -11.79 -14.37
C LEU A 283 -13.58 -12.19 -13.15
N LEU A 284 -13.63 -11.29 -12.16
CA LEU A 284 -14.43 -11.46 -10.95
C LEU A 284 -15.91 -11.67 -11.28
N TYR A 285 -16.46 -10.88 -12.21
CA TYR A 285 -17.82 -11.03 -12.71
C TYR A 285 -18.07 -12.44 -13.29
N HIS A 286 -17.35 -12.82 -14.37
CA HIS A 286 -17.65 -14.05 -15.10
C HIS A 286 -17.30 -15.34 -14.34
N THR A 287 -16.17 -15.35 -13.62
CA THR A 287 -15.59 -16.61 -13.11
C THR A 287 -15.95 -16.88 -11.65
N PHE A 288 -16.46 -15.89 -10.92
CA PHE A 288 -16.66 -16.02 -9.48
C PHE A 288 -18.07 -15.62 -9.05
N LEU A 289 -18.52 -14.41 -9.38
CA LEU A 289 -19.78 -13.88 -8.83
C LEU A 289 -21.01 -14.26 -9.64
N GLN A 290 -20.92 -14.33 -10.99
CA GLN A 290 -22.08 -14.62 -11.84
C GLN A 290 -22.67 -16.02 -11.61
N ASN A 291 -21.84 -17.01 -11.25
CA ASN A 291 -22.29 -18.39 -11.02
C ASN A 291 -22.81 -18.63 -9.59
N LYS A 292 -22.69 -17.64 -8.70
CA LYS A 292 -23.11 -17.73 -7.29
C LYS A 292 -24.49 -17.08 -7.03
N LYS A 293 -25.20 -16.69 -8.10
CA LYS A 293 -26.47 -15.92 -8.08
C LYS A 293 -27.60 -16.51 -7.23
N SER A 294 -27.65 -17.83 -6.99
CA SER A 294 -28.76 -18.47 -6.27
C SER A 294 -28.55 -18.66 -4.75
N HIS A 295 -27.33 -18.53 -4.22
CA HIS A 295 -27.02 -18.79 -2.80
C HIS A 295 -25.86 -17.92 -2.27
N ALA A 296 -26.00 -16.60 -2.37
CA ALA A 296 -24.92 -15.67 -2.12
C ALA A 296 -24.77 -15.25 -0.64
N THR A 297 -25.03 -16.13 0.33
CA THR A 297 -24.93 -15.80 1.76
C THR A 297 -23.62 -16.30 2.36
N GLY A 298 -23.15 -15.69 3.45
CA GLY A 298 -21.99 -16.16 4.22
C GLY A 298 -20.64 -16.03 3.49
N LEU A 299 -20.57 -15.32 2.36
CA LEU A 299 -19.34 -15.11 1.62
C LEU A 299 -18.47 -14.03 2.30
N PHE A 300 -17.26 -14.42 2.72
CA PHE A 300 -16.17 -13.54 3.10
C PHE A 300 -14.86 -14.09 2.53
N VAL A 301 -14.27 -13.41 1.54
CA VAL A 301 -13.08 -13.91 0.81
C VAL A 301 -12.05 -12.80 0.67
N GLY A 302 -10.77 -13.12 0.89
CA GLY A 302 -9.66 -12.17 0.76
C GLY A 302 -8.31 -12.83 0.98
N ASN A 303 -7.24 -12.05 1.03
CA ASN A 303 -5.92 -12.57 1.44
C ASN A 303 -5.88 -12.74 2.96
N LEU A 304 -5.81 -13.97 3.47
CA LEU A 304 -5.80 -14.23 4.91
C LEU A 304 -4.45 -13.86 5.54
N VAL A 305 -4.51 -12.99 6.55
CA VAL A 305 -3.42 -12.73 7.49
C VAL A 305 -3.66 -13.55 8.74
N SER A 306 -2.84 -14.59 8.95
CA SER A 306 -2.92 -15.49 10.12
C SER A 306 -1.57 -15.72 10.80
N GLU A 307 -0.47 -15.28 10.18
CA GLU A 307 0.88 -15.40 10.75
C GLU A 307 1.01 -14.58 12.04
N ARG A 308 1.39 -15.23 13.13
CA ARG A 308 1.45 -14.62 14.48
C ARG A 308 2.30 -13.35 14.56
N SER A 309 3.38 -13.26 13.78
CA SER A 309 4.23 -12.07 13.69
C SER A 309 3.48 -10.87 13.11
N ARG A 310 2.63 -11.10 12.11
CA ARG A 310 1.81 -10.09 11.41
C ARG A 310 0.55 -9.71 12.19
N LEU A 311 0.07 -10.59 13.06
CA LEU A 311 -1.06 -10.31 13.95
C LEU A 311 -0.69 -9.48 15.19
N LYS A 312 0.60 -9.28 15.47
CA LYS A 312 1.03 -8.55 16.67
C LYS A 312 0.63 -7.08 16.58
N VAL A 313 -0.10 -6.60 17.58
CA VAL A 313 -0.54 -5.20 17.64
C VAL A 313 0.67 -4.29 17.84
N MET A 314 0.87 -3.36 16.92
CA MET A 314 1.95 -2.39 17.02
C MET A 314 1.55 -1.31 18.03
N ARG A 315 2.40 -1.08 19.04
CA ARG A 315 2.11 -0.12 20.13
C ARG A 315 2.90 1.18 20.03
N SER A 316 4.01 1.17 19.30
CA SER A 316 4.88 2.34 19.17
C SER A 316 4.25 3.38 18.25
N LEU A 317 4.01 4.59 18.75
CA LEU A 317 3.44 5.72 17.98
C LEU A 317 4.27 6.12 16.75
N ARG A 318 5.55 5.70 16.68
CA ARG A 318 6.39 5.88 15.48
C ARG A 318 5.95 5.00 14.31
N ASN A 319 5.13 3.98 14.57
CA ASN A 319 4.58 3.12 13.55
C ASN A 319 3.23 3.67 13.05
N ARG A 320 3.04 3.72 11.73
CA ARG A 320 1.78 4.18 11.12
C ARG A 320 0.57 3.34 11.53
N TRP A 321 0.77 2.05 11.82
CA TRP A 321 -0.23 1.09 12.28
C TRP A 321 -0.35 0.98 13.80
N ALA A 322 0.18 1.96 14.55
CA ALA A 322 0.12 1.90 16.00
C ALA A 322 -1.31 1.96 16.51
N VAL A 323 -1.69 1.06 17.42
CA VAL A 323 -2.98 1.06 18.12
C VAL A 323 -2.73 1.05 19.62
N SER A 324 -3.39 1.95 20.34
CA SER A 324 -3.17 2.09 21.79
C SER A 324 -3.84 0.95 22.56
N TYR A 325 -3.39 0.69 23.79
CA TYR A 325 -4.06 -0.29 24.66
C TYR A 325 -5.51 0.10 25.00
N LYS A 326 -5.79 1.41 24.99
CA LYS A 326 -7.12 1.96 25.18
C LYS A 326 -8.06 1.62 24.01
N ASP A 327 -7.57 1.69 22.78
CA ASP A 327 -8.37 1.40 21.60
C ASP A 327 -8.53 -0.11 21.38
N TYR A 328 -7.50 -0.90 21.69
CA TYR A 328 -7.56 -2.35 21.64
C TYR A 328 -6.59 -2.96 22.66
N PRO A 329 -7.06 -3.66 23.70
CA PRO A 329 -6.19 -4.19 24.76
C PRO A 329 -5.42 -5.45 24.35
N GLY A 330 -5.92 -6.20 23.36
CA GLY A 330 -5.36 -7.47 22.93
C GLY A 330 -3.92 -7.36 22.42
N LYS A 331 -3.08 -8.36 22.70
CA LYS A 331 -1.67 -8.38 22.22
C LYS A 331 -1.56 -8.72 20.74
N TYR A 332 -2.51 -9.49 20.22
CA TYR A 332 -2.59 -9.94 18.84
C TYR A 332 -4.01 -9.72 18.34
N TYR A 333 -4.16 -9.32 17.08
CA TYR A 333 -5.43 -9.37 16.38
C TYR A 333 -5.84 -10.82 16.08
N PRO A 334 -7.14 -11.13 15.93
CA PRO A 334 -7.56 -12.38 15.30
C PRO A 334 -7.14 -12.39 13.82
N PRO A 335 -7.16 -13.55 13.13
CA PRO A 335 -6.93 -13.59 11.70
C PRO A 335 -7.90 -12.68 10.93
N TYR A 336 -7.41 -11.98 9.92
CA TYR A 336 -8.18 -10.99 9.17
C TYR A 336 -7.81 -10.98 7.69
N ALA A 337 -8.67 -10.39 6.84
CA ALA A 337 -8.36 -10.21 5.43
C ALA A 337 -7.51 -8.96 5.25
N SER A 338 -6.38 -9.06 4.53
CA SER A 338 -5.48 -7.92 4.31
C SER A 338 -6.19 -6.72 3.66
N GLY A 339 -5.79 -5.50 4.03
CA GLY A 339 -6.35 -4.24 3.56
C GLY A 339 -6.46 -4.04 2.04
N MET A 340 -5.65 -4.75 1.24
CA MET A 340 -5.69 -4.67 -0.23
C MET A 340 -7.09 -4.94 -0.82
N GLY A 341 -7.89 -5.76 -0.13
CA GLY A 341 -9.28 -5.94 -0.44
C GLY A 341 -9.86 -7.28 -0.04
N TYR A 342 -11.19 -7.30 0.02
CA TYR A 342 -11.98 -8.47 0.36
C TYR A 342 -13.38 -8.36 -0.21
N ILE A 343 -13.99 -9.52 -0.47
CA ILE A 343 -15.35 -9.65 -0.99
C ILE A 343 -16.27 -10.10 0.14
N LEU A 344 -17.39 -9.41 0.30
CA LEU A 344 -18.47 -9.73 1.21
C LEU A 344 -19.74 -10.02 0.42
N SER A 345 -20.51 -10.99 0.87
CA SER A 345 -21.94 -11.05 0.58
C SER A 345 -22.70 -9.99 1.37
N THR A 346 -23.87 -9.59 0.89
CA THR A 346 -24.62 -8.49 1.52
C THR A 346 -25.13 -8.81 2.93
N ASP A 347 -25.50 -10.06 3.22
CA ASP A 347 -25.86 -10.50 4.58
C ASP A 347 -24.66 -10.44 5.54
N VAL A 348 -23.46 -10.81 5.07
CA VAL A 348 -22.23 -10.67 5.86
C VAL A 348 -21.89 -9.20 6.08
N ALA A 349 -22.03 -8.36 5.05
CA ALA A 349 -21.80 -6.91 5.17
C ALA A 349 -22.80 -6.27 6.14
N GLN A 350 -24.07 -6.70 6.15
CA GLN A 350 -25.08 -6.24 7.10
C GLN A 350 -24.71 -6.63 8.53
N GLN A 351 -24.30 -7.88 8.76
CA GLN A 351 -23.85 -8.35 10.08
C GLN A 351 -22.60 -7.57 10.55
N LEU A 352 -21.63 -7.34 9.66
CA LEU A 352 -20.45 -6.51 9.93
C LEU A 352 -20.84 -5.11 10.41
N VAL A 353 -21.76 -4.44 9.69
CA VAL A 353 -22.22 -3.09 10.05
C VAL A 353 -22.95 -3.12 11.38
N THR A 354 -23.85 -4.07 11.61
CA THR A 354 -24.59 -4.19 12.88
C THR A 354 -23.63 -4.39 14.05
N GLU A 355 -22.72 -5.36 13.95
CA GLU A 355 -21.77 -5.70 15.02
C GLU A 355 -20.74 -4.58 15.26
N SER A 356 -20.41 -3.80 14.23
CA SER A 356 -19.48 -2.67 14.38
C SER A 356 -19.93 -1.66 15.43
N ASN A 357 -21.24 -1.46 15.62
CA ASN A 357 -21.79 -0.49 16.58
C ASN A 357 -21.32 -0.71 18.03
N PHE A 358 -20.84 -1.91 18.34
CA PHE A 358 -20.43 -2.34 19.68
C PHE A 358 -18.90 -2.47 19.84
N VAL A 359 -18.13 -2.16 18.81
CA VAL A 359 -16.65 -2.22 18.82
C VAL A 359 -16.08 -0.84 18.58
N GLN A 360 -15.27 -0.33 19.51
CA GLN A 360 -14.63 0.98 19.38
C GLN A 360 -13.74 1.03 18.13
N PRO A 361 -13.97 1.97 17.19
CA PRO A 361 -13.15 2.09 15.99
C PRO A 361 -11.72 2.55 16.32
N PHE A 362 -10.75 2.01 15.58
CA PHE A 362 -9.33 2.40 15.62
C PHE A 362 -8.73 2.45 14.20
N SER A 363 -7.50 2.93 14.05
CA SER A 363 -6.97 3.34 12.72
C SER A 363 -6.62 2.23 11.72
N VAL A 364 -6.67 0.95 12.11
CA VAL A 364 -6.29 -0.17 11.24
C VAL A 364 -7.57 -0.91 10.86
N ASP A 365 -8.18 -0.49 9.74
CA ASP A 365 -9.53 -0.85 9.30
C ASP A 365 -9.69 -2.34 9.00
N ASP A 366 -8.68 -2.97 8.39
CA ASP A 366 -8.69 -4.38 8.04
C ASP A 366 -8.63 -5.29 9.29
N ALA A 367 -7.79 -4.95 10.27
CA ALA A 367 -7.77 -5.60 11.57
C ALA A 367 -9.07 -5.36 12.36
N TYR A 368 -9.66 -4.15 12.28
CA TYR A 368 -10.96 -3.85 12.89
C TYR A 368 -12.08 -4.73 12.31
N VAL A 369 -12.13 -4.88 10.98
CA VAL A 369 -13.05 -5.82 10.32
C VAL A 369 -12.80 -7.25 10.80
N GLY A 370 -11.54 -7.67 10.91
CA GLY A 370 -11.18 -8.99 11.44
C GLY A 370 -11.70 -9.26 12.86
N ILE A 371 -11.60 -8.27 13.76
CA ILE A 371 -12.16 -8.36 15.12
C ILE A 371 -13.66 -8.57 15.06
N ILE A 372 -14.39 -7.79 14.26
CA ILE A 372 -15.84 -7.94 14.13
C ILE A 372 -16.19 -9.31 13.55
N MET A 373 -15.54 -9.72 12.46
CA MET A 373 -15.81 -11.00 11.80
C MET A 373 -15.53 -12.19 12.71
N SER A 374 -14.56 -12.10 13.62
CA SER A 374 -14.28 -13.16 14.60
C SER A 374 -15.41 -13.40 15.62
N ARG A 375 -16.38 -12.50 15.69
CA ARG A 375 -17.57 -12.59 16.56
C ARG A 375 -18.80 -13.09 15.82
N LEU A 376 -18.72 -13.24 14.50
CA LEU A 376 -19.80 -13.66 13.63
C LEU A 376 -19.60 -15.14 13.24
N PRO A 377 -20.67 -15.88 12.92
CA PRO A 377 -20.57 -17.24 12.41
C PRO A 377 -20.16 -17.25 10.92
N VAL A 378 -19.11 -16.50 10.56
CA VAL A 378 -18.63 -16.31 9.19
C VAL A 378 -17.13 -16.58 9.15
N THR A 379 -16.72 -17.47 8.26
CA THR A 379 -15.30 -17.84 8.09
C THR A 379 -14.70 -17.11 6.89
N LEU A 380 -13.57 -16.45 7.11
CA LEU A 380 -12.76 -15.91 6.02
C LEU A 380 -12.17 -17.04 5.17
N THR A 381 -12.53 -17.07 3.90
CA THR A 381 -11.88 -17.95 2.91
C THR A 381 -10.63 -17.25 2.37
N ASP A 382 -9.45 -17.83 2.64
CA ASP A 382 -8.19 -17.38 2.07
C ASP A 382 -8.19 -17.56 0.55
N SER A 383 -7.74 -16.55 -0.19
CA SER A 383 -7.58 -16.63 -1.63
C SER A 383 -6.27 -16.00 -2.08
N LYS A 384 -5.44 -16.79 -2.75
CA LYS A 384 -4.21 -16.32 -3.41
C LYS A 384 -4.47 -15.53 -4.68
N ARG A 385 -5.73 -15.25 -5.01
CA ARG A 385 -6.12 -14.38 -6.13
C ARG A 385 -5.99 -12.89 -5.76
N PHE A 386 -5.76 -12.58 -4.49
CA PHE A 386 -5.40 -11.26 -3.98
C PHE A 386 -3.87 -11.18 -3.83
N GLN A 387 -3.22 -10.35 -4.64
CA GLN A 387 -1.76 -10.26 -4.77
C GLN A 387 -1.24 -8.94 -4.22
N LEU A 388 -0.15 -9.00 -3.45
CA LEU A 388 0.49 -7.82 -2.84
C LEU A 388 1.17 -6.91 -3.87
N THR A 389 1.58 -7.44 -5.01
CA THR A 389 2.30 -6.68 -6.04
C THR A 389 2.11 -7.32 -7.42
N ALA A 390 2.20 -6.50 -8.47
CA ALA A 390 2.25 -6.98 -9.85
C ALA A 390 3.61 -7.63 -10.20
N SER A 391 4.65 -7.38 -9.40
CA SER A 391 5.99 -7.90 -9.64
C SER A 391 6.01 -9.43 -9.61
N GLY A 392 6.52 -10.04 -10.67
CA GLY A 392 6.58 -11.50 -10.81
C GLY A 392 5.34 -12.14 -11.45
N LEU A 393 4.27 -11.37 -11.67
CA LEU A 393 3.10 -11.87 -12.42
C LEU A 393 3.40 -11.90 -13.92
N SER A 394 3.33 -13.09 -14.51
CA SER A 394 3.27 -13.27 -15.96
C SER A 394 1.91 -12.82 -16.51
N LEU A 395 1.82 -12.63 -17.83
CA LEU A 395 0.55 -12.32 -18.50
C LEU A 395 -0.56 -13.33 -18.10
N CYS A 396 -0.25 -14.63 -18.07
CA CYS A 396 -1.25 -15.66 -17.80
C CYS A 396 -1.74 -15.68 -16.35
N ASN A 397 -1.00 -15.09 -15.40
CA ASN A 397 -1.50 -14.93 -14.03
C ASN A 397 -2.74 -14.01 -14.00
N TYR A 398 -2.88 -13.07 -14.95
CA TYR A 398 -4.05 -12.20 -15.05
C TYR A 398 -5.35 -12.92 -15.46
N ARG A 399 -5.30 -14.22 -15.78
CA ARG A 399 -6.50 -15.07 -15.86
C ARG A 399 -7.08 -15.44 -14.50
N TYR A 400 -6.34 -15.25 -13.41
CA TYR A 400 -6.70 -15.74 -12.09
C TYR A 400 -6.73 -14.65 -11.03
N VAL A 401 -5.83 -13.67 -11.07
CA VAL A 401 -5.80 -12.63 -10.03
C VAL A 401 -7.05 -11.76 -10.04
N PHE A 402 -7.64 -11.55 -8.87
CA PHE A 402 -8.77 -10.67 -8.62
C PHE A 402 -8.32 -9.24 -8.32
N VAL A 403 -7.36 -9.09 -7.41
CA VAL A 403 -6.85 -7.80 -6.96
C VAL A 403 -5.33 -7.85 -6.93
N VAL A 404 -4.70 -6.77 -7.39
CA VAL A 404 -3.26 -6.56 -7.31
C VAL A 404 -3.02 -5.22 -6.62
N HIS A 405 -2.27 -5.21 -5.53
CA HIS A 405 -1.94 -4.02 -4.73
C HIS A 405 -0.65 -3.35 -5.24
N GLU A 406 -0.37 -2.14 -4.73
CA GLU A 406 0.76 -1.28 -5.10
C GLU A 406 0.80 -0.93 -6.61
N VAL A 407 -0.34 -0.54 -7.16
CA VAL A 407 -0.51 -0.16 -8.56
C VAL A 407 -0.69 1.36 -8.66
N GLU A 408 0.26 2.04 -9.28
CA GLU A 408 0.13 3.48 -9.55
C GLU A 408 -0.89 3.75 -10.67
N TRP A 409 -1.42 4.97 -10.70
CA TRP A 409 -2.49 5.34 -11.63
C TRP A 409 -2.07 5.23 -13.10
N GLU A 410 -0.79 5.46 -13.42
CA GLU A 410 -0.23 5.28 -14.76
C GLU A 410 -0.22 3.81 -15.22
N GLU A 411 -0.23 2.87 -14.28
CA GLU A 411 -0.14 1.43 -14.54
C GLU A 411 -1.52 0.76 -14.67
N GLN A 412 -2.59 1.42 -14.23
CA GLN A 412 -3.96 0.88 -14.26
C GLN A 412 -4.37 0.42 -15.66
N GLN A 413 -4.06 1.23 -16.68
CA GLN A 413 -4.36 0.90 -18.08
C GLN A 413 -3.58 -0.34 -18.53
N LEU A 414 -2.28 -0.42 -18.21
CA LEU A 414 -1.42 -1.54 -18.57
C LEU A 414 -1.94 -2.85 -17.96
N LEU A 415 -2.32 -2.85 -16.69
CA LEU A 415 -2.86 -4.03 -16.02
C LEU A 415 -4.24 -4.41 -16.58
N SER A 416 -5.06 -3.42 -16.94
CA SER A 416 -6.34 -3.65 -17.63
C SER A 416 -6.16 -4.25 -19.02
N GLU A 417 -5.10 -3.89 -19.75
CA GLU A 417 -4.76 -4.49 -21.03
C GLU A 417 -4.28 -5.93 -20.85
N LYS A 418 -3.39 -6.17 -19.89
CA LYS A 418 -2.92 -7.52 -19.55
C LYS A 418 -4.08 -8.45 -19.17
N SER A 419 -5.06 -7.96 -18.41
CA SER A 419 -6.22 -8.78 -18.03
C SER A 419 -7.09 -9.18 -19.21
N ARG A 420 -7.28 -8.29 -20.19
CA ARG A 420 -7.97 -8.59 -21.45
C ARG A 420 -7.15 -9.53 -22.33
N GLU A 421 -5.87 -9.24 -22.52
CA GLU A 421 -4.96 -10.04 -23.36
C GLU A 421 -4.78 -11.46 -22.82
N ALA A 422 -4.72 -11.64 -21.49
CA ALA A 422 -4.62 -12.95 -20.87
C ALA A 422 -5.83 -13.85 -21.16
N ARG A 423 -7.01 -13.27 -21.40
CA ARG A 423 -8.21 -14.05 -21.77
C ARG A 423 -8.07 -14.70 -23.14
N SER A 424 -7.50 -13.99 -24.11
CA SER A 424 -7.34 -14.47 -25.47
C SER A 424 -6.07 -15.30 -25.67
N LYS A 425 -4.97 -14.95 -25.01
CA LYS A 425 -3.64 -15.54 -25.28
C LYS A 425 -3.25 -16.71 -24.38
N CYS A 426 -3.84 -16.82 -23.19
CA CYS A 426 -3.44 -17.83 -22.22
C CYS A 426 -4.52 -18.92 -22.11
N LYS A 427 -4.10 -20.19 -22.04
CA LYS A 427 -5.00 -21.31 -21.82
C LYS A 427 -5.55 -21.29 -20.38
N PRO A 428 -6.79 -21.74 -20.14
CA PRO A 428 -7.23 -22.07 -18.79
C PRO A 428 -6.31 -23.17 -18.23
N SER A 429 -5.58 -22.87 -17.15
CA SER A 429 -4.95 -23.85 -16.28
C SER A 429 -5.99 -24.85 -15.77
N THR A 430 -5.65 -26.14 -15.88
CA THR A 430 -6.37 -27.25 -15.25
C THR A 430 -5.98 -27.43 -13.78
N SER A 431 -4.85 -26.88 -13.35
CA SER A 431 -4.45 -26.82 -11.95
C SER A 431 -4.97 -25.53 -11.32
N GLY A 432 -5.94 -25.68 -10.42
CA GLY A 432 -6.64 -24.59 -9.76
C GLY A 432 -5.71 -23.76 -8.88
N TRP A 433 -5.69 -22.45 -9.13
CA TRP A 433 -5.39 -21.48 -8.09
C TRP A 433 -6.67 -21.36 -7.25
N SER A 434 -6.90 -22.36 -6.39
CA SER A 434 -7.95 -22.34 -5.37
C SER A 434 -7.64 -21.30 -4.32
#